data_AF-A0AAC9F6S9-F1
#
_entry.id   AF-A0AAC9F6S9-F1
#
_cell.length_a   1.000
_cell.length_b   1.000
_cell.length_c   1.000
_cell.angle_alpha   90.00
_cell.angle_beta   90.00
_cell.angle_gamma   90.00
#
_symmetry.space_group_name_H-M   'P 1'
#
loop_
_entity.id
_entity.type
_entity.pdbx_description
1 polymer ?
#
loop_
_entity_poly.entity_id
_entity_poly.type
_entity_poly.pdbx_seq_one_letter_code
_entity_poly.pdbx_strand_id
1 'polypeptide(L)'
;MKYLIILAILVFSSQSFAKERLPSNCSHLSEVSKASFVVFNKKEFMQLGECLAIAALKNQKKLDLVRSCNEVDEDRRNFLGILSLSKLESILLGQCMGTINYIYEHYNKERVSDNRYRSSNRIVYRCNKGVKAVDILRNIKTEEIGREDIRELLCDEVYY
;
A
#
# COMPACT_ATOMS: atom_id res chain seq x y z
N MET A 1 3.25 -47.29 24.48
CA MET A 1 2.43 -46.11 24.85
C MET A 1 3.26 -44.86 25.14
N LYS A 2 4.40 -44.92 25.87
CA LYS A 2 5.27 -43.76 26.15
C LYS A 2 5.73 -42.98 24.90
N TYR A 3 6.07 -43.68 23.82
CA TYR A 3 6.57 -43.04 22.59
C TYR A 3 5.48 -42.28 21.81
N LEU A 4 4.21 -42.68 21.92
CA LEU A 4 3.09 -41.98 21.27
C LEU A 4 2.77 -40.64 21.95
N ILE A 5 2.97 -40.57 23.27
CA ILE A 5 2.79 -39.34 24.06
C ILE A 5 3.87 -38.31 23.68
N ILE A 6 5.12 -38.76 23.51
CA ILE A 6 6.24 -37.90 23.10
C ILE A 6 6.03 -37.37 21.68
N LEU A 7 5.55 -38.22 20.76
CA LEU A 7 5.23 -37.82 19.39
C LEU A 7 4.10 -36.78 19.35
N ALA A 8 3.06 -36.94 20.16
CA ALA A 8 1.97 -35.97 20.25
C ALA A 8 2.46 -34.60 20.75
N ILE A 9 3.29 -34.57 21.80
CA ILE A 9 3.84 -33.32 22.36
C ILE A 9 4.70 -32.58 21.32
N LEU A 10 5.51 -33.31 20.53
CA LEU A 10 6.33 -32.71 19.47
C LEU A 10 5.48 -32.07 18.36
N VAL A 11 4.38 -32.72 17.94
CA VAL A 11 3.49 -32.22 16.88
C VAL A 11 2.71 -30.97 17.31
N PHE A 12 2.38 -30.82 18.60
CA PHE A 12 1.71 -29.61 19.10
C PHE A 12 2.67 -28.45 19.43
N SER A 13 3.96 -28.74 19.65
CA SER A 13 4.95 -27.72 20.04
C SER A 13 5.46 -26.85 18.87
N SER A 14 5.20 -27.22 17.62
CA SER A 14 5.72 -26.51 16.44
C SER A 14 4.81 -25.41 15.90
N GLN A 15 3.69 -25.10 16.55
CA GLN A 15 2.85 -23.95 16.16
C GLN A 15 3.41 -22.66 16.76
N SER A 16 4.61 -22.27 16.32
CA SER A 16 5.13 -20.93 16.53
C SER A 16 4.33 -19.97 15.64
N PHE A 17 3.18 -19.51 16.13
CA PHE A 17 2.51 -18.36 15.54
C PHE A 17 3.37 -17.14 15.80
N ALA A 18 4.31 -16.87 14.89
CA ALA A 18 4.96 -15.57 14.83
C ALA A 18 3.85 -14.53 14.64
N LYS A 19 3.47 -13.84 15.71
CA LYS A 19 2.47 -12.77 15.67
C LYS A 19 2.99 -11.74 14.67
N GLU A 20 2.32 -11.61 13.53
CA GLU A 20 2.69 -10.66 12.49
C GLU A 20 2.68 -9.27 13.11
N ARG A 21 3.88 -8.71 13.33
CA ARG A 21 4.03 -7.39 13.92
C ARG A 21 3.98 -6.37 12.80
N LEU A 22 3.16 -5.33 13.00
CA LEU A 22 3.17 -4.18 12.12
C LEU A 22 4.59 -3.59 12.04
N PRO A 23 4.95 -2.98 10.88
CA PRO A 23 6.16 -2.17 10.78
C PRO A 23 6.26 -1.18 11.94
N SER A 24 7.47 -0.90 12.44
CA SER A 24 7.68 -0.06 13.62
C SER A 24 7.05 1.33 13.48
N ASN A 25 7.09 1.90 12.27
CA ASN A 25 6.47 3.17 11.92
C ASN A 25 4.92 3.13 11.92
N CYS A 26 4.32 1.95 11.83
CA CYS A 26 2.87 1.74 11.88
C CYS A 26 2.39 1.18 13.24
N SER A 27 3.28 1.02 14.22
CA SER A 27 2.96 0.42 15.52
C SER A 27 1.90 1.17 16.33
N HIS A 28 1.76 2.48 16.11
CA HIS A 28 0.70 3.31 16.69
C HIS A 28 -0.72 2.88 16.28
N LEU A 29 -0.86 2.08 15.20
CA LEU A 29 -2.13 1.53 14.71
C LEU A 29 -2.31 0.05 15.11
N SER A 30 -1.52 -0.45 16.06
CA SER A 30 -1.58 -1.86 16.49
C SER A 30 -2.84 -2.25 17.25
N GLU A 31 -3.57 -1.28 17.81
CA GLU A 31 -4.88 -1.51 18.42
C GLU A 31 -5.95 -1.59 17.32
N VAL A 32 -5.87 -0.70 16.34
CA VAL A 32 -6.72 -0.67 15.15
C VAL A 32 -6.63 -2.00 14.40
N SER A 33 -5.43 -2.53 14.20
CA SER A 33 -5.25 -3.82 13.50
C SER A 33 -5.93 -5.00 14.19
N LYS A 34 -6.25 -4.90 15.48
CA LYS A 34 -6.98 -5.94 16.25
C LYS A 34 -8.48 -5.71 16.29
N ALA A 35 -8.96 -4.52 15.92
CA ALA A 35 -10.38 -4.22 15.93
C ALA A 35 -11.13 -5.03 14.86
N SER A 36 -12.33 -5.50 15.21
CA SER A 36 -13.21 -6.29 14.34
C SER A 36 -14.34 -5.45 13.72
N PHE A 37 -14.68 -4.32 14.34
CA PHE A 37 -15.78 -3.46 13.89
C PHE A 37 -15.27 -2.34 12.97
N VAL A 38 -15.62 -2.42 11.69
CA VAL A 38 -15.18 -1.48 10.63
C VAL A 38 -15.87 -0.13 10.73
N VAL A 39 -17.16 -0.12 11.07
CA VAL A 39 -18.01 1.08 11.09
C VAL A 39 -17.43 2.18 11.98
N PHE A 40 -16.81 1.82 13.11
CA PHE A 40 -16.24 2.79 14.05
C PHE A 40 -14.77 3.15 13.77
N ASN A 41 -14.08 2.35 12.94
CA ASN A 41 -12.62 2.46 12.76
C ASN A 41 -12.19 2.58 11.29
N LYS A 42 -13.11 2.83 10.33
CA LYS A 42 -12.79 2.92 8.88
C LYS A 42 -11.59 3.81 8.61
N LYS A 43 -11.61 5.04 9.15
CA LYS A 43 -10.53 6.02 8.93
C LYS A 43 -9.18 5.49 9.42
N GLU A 44 -9.18 4.80 10.56
CA GLU A 44 -7.98 4.24 11.15
C GLU A 44 -7.48 3.02 10.36
N PHE A 45 -8.39 2.20 9.80
CA PHE A 45 -8.04 1.14 8.86
C PHE A 45 -7.45 1.67 7.56
N MET A 46 -7.98 2.77 7.03
CA MET A 46 -7.39 3.45 5.89
C MET A 46 -6.00 3.99 6.22
N GLN A 47 -5.83 4.65 7.37
CA GLN A 47 -4.52 5.11 7.84
C GLN A 47 -3.52 3.96 8.02
N LEU A 48 -4.00 2.80 8.48
CA LEU A 48 -3.20 1.59 8.56
C LEU A 48 -2.76 1.12 7.17
N GLY A 49 -3.67 1.10 6.20
CA GLY A 49 -3.37 0.82 4.80
C GLY A 49 -2.32 1.77 4.22
N GLU A 50 -2.49 3.07 4.43
CA GLU A 50 -1.55 4.09 3.98
C GLU A 50 -0.15 3.86 4.57
N CYS A 51 -0.07 3.63 5.88
CA CYS A 51 1.19 3.39 6.57
C CYS A 51 1.87 2.11 6.08
N LEU A 52 1.11 1.03 5.89
CA LEU A 52 1.60 -0.25 5.36
C LEU A 52 2.14 -0.10 3.94
N ALA A 53 1.44 0.62 3.07
CA ALA A 53 1.90 0.90 1.71
C ALA A 53 3.21 1.71 1.72
N ILE A 54 3.27 2.79 2.49
CA ILE A 54 4.49 3.60 2.60
C ILE A 54 5.65 2.77 3.15
N ALA A 55 5.41 1.94 4.17
CA ALA A 55 6.41 1.04 4.72
C ALA A 55 6.89 0.03 3.67
N ALA A 56 5.99 -0.52 2.86
CA ALA A 56 6.34 -1.43 1.77
C ALA A 56 7.23 -0.74 0.72
N LEU A 57 6.83 0.45 0.25
CA LEU A 57 7.57 1.22 -0.75
C LEU A 57 8.97 1.62 -0.25
N LYS A 58 9.09 2.05 1.01
CA LYS A 58 10.40 2.38 1.62
C LYS A 58 11.31 1.16 1.72
N ASN A 59 10.73 -0.02 1.91
CA ASN A 59 11.46 -1.29 1.99
C ASN A 59 11.56 -2.01 0.63
N GLN A 60 11.25 -1.33 -0.48
CA GLN A 60 11.29 -1.90 -1.84
C GLN A 60 10.46 -3.17 -2.01
N LYS A 61 9.39 -3.32 -1.22
CA LYS A 61 8.43 -4.40 -1.37
C LYS A 61 7.44 -4.05 -2.48
N LYS A 62 7.04 -5.07 -3.23
CA LYS A 62 6.00 -4.94 -4.24
C LYS A 62 4.62 -4.89 -3.59
N LEU A 63 3.69 -4.21 -4.25
CA LEU A 63 2.31 -4.04 -3.80
C LEU A 63 1.35 -4.48 -4.91
N ASP A 64 0.25 -5.13 -4.51
CA ASP A 64 -0.89 -5.38 -5.39
C ASP A 64 -1.78 -4.13 -5.48
N LEU A 65 -1.38 -3.22 -6.37
CA LEU A 65 -2.10 -1.95 -6.55
C LEU A 65 -3.33 -2.09 -7.45
N VAL A 66 -3.39 -3.11 -8.31
CA VAL A 66 -4.60 -3.37 -9.10
C VAL A 66 -5.76 -3.66 -8.17
N ARG A 67 -5.58 -4.62 -7.25
CA ARG A 67 -6.59 -4.93 -6.24
C ARG A 67 -6.89 -3.72 -5.36
N SER A 68 -5.86 -3.08 -4.82
CA SER A 68 -6.05 -1.96 -3.90
C SER A 68 -6.81 -0.78 -4.53
N CYS A 69 -6.51 -0.44 -5.79
CA CYS A 69 -7.13 0.68 -6.48
C CYS A 69 -8.50 0.33 -7.10
N ASN A 70 -8.82 -0.96 -7.29
CA ASN A 70 -10.18 -1.42 -7.56
C ASN A 70 -11.13 -1.11 -6.41
N GLU A 71 -10.69 -1.26 -5.16
CA GLU A 71 -11.52 -0.88 -4.01
C GLU A 71 -11.84 0.61 -4.00
N VAL A 72 -10.91 1.47 -4.46
CA VAL A 72 -11.14 2.93 -4.54
C VAL A 72 -12.21 3.28 -5.58
N ASP A 73 -12.18 2.59 -6.73
CA ASP A 73 -13.20 2.75 -7.76
C ASP A 73 -14.56 2.20 -7.31
N GLU A 74 -14.56 1.09 -6.56
CA GLU A 74 -15.77 0.51 -5.98
C GLU A 74 -16.40 1.41 -4.91
N ASP A 75 -15.64 1.87 -3.91
CA ASP A 75 -16.12 2.79 -2.86
C ASP A 75 -16.69 4.08 -3.47
N ARG A 76 -16.09 4.58 -4.55
CA ARG A 76 -16.61 5.75 -5.30
C ARG A 76 -17.98 5.52 -5.92
N ARG A 77 -18.25 4.31 -6.42
CA ARG A 77 -19.52 3.96 -7.09
C ARG A 77 -20.57 3.44 -6.12
N ASN A 78 -20.17 3.06 -4.92
CA ASN A 78 -21.03 2.44 -3.95
C ASN A 78 -21.98 3.45 -3.30
N PHE A 79 -23.29 3.26 -3.51
CA PHE A 79 -24.33 4.13 -2.98
C PHE A 79 -24.43 4.10 -1.45
N LEU A 80 -24.11 2.96 -0.82
CA LEU A 80 -24.09 2.81 0.64
C LEU A 80 -22.81 3.39 1.27
N GLY A 81 -21.83 3.74 0.43
CA GLY A 81 -20.55 4.33 0.80
C GLY A 81 -19.87 3.62 1.98
N ILE A 82 -19.52 4.42 2.98
CA ILE A 82 -18.74 4.04 4.17
C ILE A 82 -19.30 2.84 4.94
N LEU A 83 -20.62 2.59 4.89
CA LEU A 83 -21.29 1.60 5.73
C LEU A 83 -21.18 0.16 5.22
N SER A 84 -20.79 -0.05 3.97
CA SER A 84 -20.68 -1.42 3.42
C SER A 84 -19.26 -1.94 3.33
N LEU A 85 -18.25 -1.16 3.72
CA LEU A 85 -16.86 -1.60 3.53
C LEU A 85 -16.45 -2.61 4.59
N SER A 86 -15.72 -3.63 4.15
CA SER A 86 -15.00 -4.52 5.03
C SER A 86 -13.72 -3.88 5.58
N LYS A 87 -13.15 -4.51 6.61
CA LYS A 87 -11.86 -4.11 7.20
C LYS A 87 -10.76 -4.15 6.14
N LEU A 88 -10.78 -5.21 5.32
CA LEU A 88 -9.81 -5.42 4.27
C LEU A 88 -9.94 -4.35 3.18
N GLU A 89 -11.15 -4.07 2.71
CA GLU A 89 -11.39 -3.01 1.73
C GLU A 89 -10.93 -1.66 2.25
N SER A 90 -11.21 -1.34 3.53
CA SER A 90 -10.73 -0.10 4.15
C SER A 90 -9.19 0.01 4.15
N ILE A 91 -8.50 -1.10 4.40
CA ILE A 91 -7.02 -1.14 4.33
C ILE A 91 -6.54 -1.00 2.87
N LEU A 92 -7.17 -1.70 1.93
CA LEU A 92 -6.83 -1.66 0.50
C LEU A 92 -7.03 -0.24 -0.10
N LEU A 93 -8.13 0.43 0.27
CA LEU A 93 -8.35 1.85 -0.03
C LEU A 93 -7.17 2.72 0.44
N GLY A 94 -6.77 2.53 1.70
CA GLY A 94 -5.62 3.20 2.29
C GLY A 94 -4.32 2.89 1.55
N GLN A 95 -4.11 1.64 1.14
CA GLN A 95 -2.89 1.24 0.43
C GLN A 95 -2.77 1.93 -0.94
N CYS A 96 -3.84 1.99 -1.73
CA CYS A 96 -3.84 2.70 -3.01
C CYS A 96 -3.60 4.20 -2.80
N MET A 97 -4.37 4.84 -1.91
CA MET A 97 -4.26 6.28 -1.66
C MET A 97 -2.90 6.67 -1.07
N GLY A 98 -2.40 5.90 -0.10
CA GLY A 98 -1.09 6.11 0.52
C GLY A 98 0.05 5.97 -0.47
N THR A 99 -0.03 5.01 -1.39
CA THR A 99 0.95 4.85 -2.47
C THR A 99 0.98 6.06 -3.40
N ILE A 100 -0.18 6.47 -3.91
CA ILE A 100 -0.29 7.64 -4.81
C ILE A 100 0.23 8.90 -4.12
N ASN A 101 -0.19 9.14 -2.86
CA ASN A 101 0.23 10.31 -2.10
C ASN A 101 1.74 10.29 -1.85
N TYR A 102 2.30 9.16 -1.46
CA TYR A 102 3.74 9.03 -1.23
C TYR A 102 4.56 9.31 -2.50
N ILE A 103 4.17 8.73 -3.64
CA ILE A 103 4.87 8.97 -4.91
C ILE A 103 4.79 10.44 -5.30
N TYR A 104 3.60 11.04 -5.20
CA TYR A 104 3.42 12.44 -5.52
C TYR A 104 4.24 13.35 -4.59
N GLU A 105 4.20 13.13 -3.27
CA GLU A 105 4.91 13.97 -2.30
C GLU A 105 6.42 13.82 -2.38
N HIS A 106 6.92 12.62 -2.72
CA HIS A 106 8.34 12.34 -2.77
C HIS A 106 8.99 12.79 -4.09
N TYR A 107 8.33 12.54 -5.23
CA TYR A 107 8.94 12.71 -6.55
C TYR A 107 8.45 13.95 -7.30
N ASN A 108 7.24 14.47 -7.04
CA ASN A 108 6.72 15.58 -7.84
C ASN A 108 7.60 16.84 -7.67
N LYS A 109 8.02 17.44 -8.79
CA LYS A 109 8.98 18.54 -8.89
C LYS A 109 10.40 18.21 -8.43
N GLU A 110 10.69 16.95 -8.13
CA GLU A 110 12.06 16.50 -7.92
C GLU A 110 12.82 16.57 -9.25
N ARG A 111 14.09 16.97 -9.20
CA ARG A 111 14.96 17.03 -10.39
C ARG A 111 15.28 15.61 -10.86
N VAL A 112 15.24 15.42 -12.18
CA VAL A 112 15.67 14.16 -12.78
C VAL A 112 17.19 14.10 -12.75
N SER A 113 17.73 13.18 -11.94
CA SER A 113 19.16 12.92 -11.88
C SER A 113 19.58 12.04 -13.05
N ASP A 114 19.73 12.62 -14.24
CA ASP A 114 20.34 11.91 -15.37
C ASP A 114 21.77 12.44 -15.63
N ASN A 115 22.74 11.54 -15.53
CA ASN A 115 24.16 11.82 -15.81
C ASN A 115 24.42 12.05 -17.32
N ARG A 116 23.46 11.74 -18.19
CA ARG A 116 23.63 11.81 -19.65
C ARG A 116 23.36 13.17 -20.28
N TYR A 117 22.60 14.06 -19.62
CA TYR A 117 22.23 15.36 -20.19
C TYR A 117 22.78 16.52 -19.35
N ARG A 118 23.60 17.37 -19.98
CA ARG A 118 23.99 18.71 -19.49
C ARG A 118 22.77 19.61 -19.17
N SER A 119 21.57 19.20 -19.61
CA SER A 119 20.27 19.85 -19.42
C SER A 119 19.42 19.26 -18.27
N SER A 120 19.90 18.28 -17.50
CA SER A 120 19.15 17.70 -16.37
C SER A 120 18.73 18.74 -15.33
N ASN A 121 19.44 19.87 -15.25
CA ASN A 121 19.04 21.04 -14.45
C ASN A 121 17.68 21.65 -14.82
N ARG A 122 17.10 21.30 -15.99
CA ARG A 122 15.81 21.81 -16.48
C ARG A 122 14.70 20.76 -16.50
N ILE A 123 14.96 19.52 -16.09
CA ILE A 123 13.97 18.44 -16.15
C ILE A 123 13.53 18.10 -14.73
N VAL A 124 12.23 18.11 -14.49
CA VAL A 124 11.61 17.71 -13.23
C VAL A 124 10.52 16.67 -13.46
N TYR A 125 10.25 15.85 -12.46
CA TYR A 125 9.08 14.98 -12.51
C TYR A 125 7.79 15.77 -12.30
N ARG A 126 6.74 15.41 -13.02
CA ARG A 126 5.36 15.85 -12.79
C ARG A 126 4.48 14.63 -12.61
N CYS A 127 3.99 14.43 -11.39
CA CYS A 127 3.26 13.23 -11.02
C CYS A 127 1.74 13.44 -11.05
N ASN A 128 1.01 12.41 -11.49
CA ASN A 128 -0.44 12.33 -11.40
C ASN A 128 -0.87 12.04 -9.95
N LYS A 129 -2.03 12.57 -9.54
CA LYS A 129 -2.63 12.34 -8.21
C LYS A 129 -4.14 12.11 -8.33
N GLY A 130 -4.74 11.55 -7.28
CA GLY A 130 -6.19 11.40 -7.17
C GLY A 130 -6.75 10.41 -8.19
N VAL A 131 -7.96 10.66 -8.69
CA VAL A 131 -8.70 9.74 -9.57
C VAL A 131 -7.89 9.34 -10.80
N LYS A 132 -7.16 10.28 -11.43
CA LYS A 132 -6.34 9.96 -12.60
C LYS A 132 -5.25 8.94 -12.28
N ALA A 133 -4.61 9.04 -11.12
CA ALA A 133 -3.60 8.08 -10.68
C ALA A 133 -4.22 6.72 -10.33
N VAL A 134 -5.41 6.72 -9.71
CA VAL A 134 -6.19 5.49 -9.46
C VAL A 134 -6.47 4.77 -10.78
N ASP A 135 -6.99 5.48 -11.79
CA ASP A 135 -7.32 4.90 -13.08
C ASP A 135 -6.09 4.36 -13.83
N ILE A 136 -4.92 5.01 -13.72
CA ILE A 136 -3.67 4.49 -14.27
C ILE A 136 -3.29 3.16 -13.60
N LEU A 137 -3.23 3.15 -12.26
CA LEU A 137 -2.77 1.98 -11.49
C LEU A 137 -3.71 0.78 -11.59
N ARG A 138 -4.99 1.00 -11.84
CA ARG A 138 -5.98 -0.07 -11.99
C ARG A 138 -5.87 -0.82 -13.33
N ASN A 139 -5.30 -0.17 -14.33
CA ASN A 139 -5.21 -0.69 -15.70
C ASN A 139 -3.84 -1.30 -16.01
N ILE A 140 -2.96 -1.44 -15.02
CA ILE A 140 -1.68 -2.12 -15.20
C ILE A 140 -1.90 -3.62 -15.38
N LYS A 141 -1.04 -4.27 -16.18
CA LYS A 141 -1.13 -5.71 -16.44
C LYS A 141 -0.41 -6.56 -15.39
N THR A 142 0.42 -5.94 -14.56
CA THR A 142 1.24 -6.62 -13.57
C THR A 142 0.56 -6.50 -12.21
N GLU A 143 0.33 -7.62 -11.54
CA GLU A 143 -0.33 -7.64 -10.23
C GLU A 143 0.54 -6.97 -9.17
N GLU A 144 1.81 -7.34 -9.06
CA GLU A 144 2.73 -6.81 -8.06
C GLU A 144 3.75 -5.84 -8.65
N ILE A 145 3.75 -4.60 -8.15
CA ILE A 145 4.57 -3.52 -8.70
C ILE A 145 5.43 -2.82 -7.64
N GLY A 146 6.67 -2.47 -8.01
CA GLY A 146 7.65 -1.84 -7.13
C GLY A 146 7.60 -0.31 -7.18
N ARG A 147 8.27 0.36 -6.23
CA ARG A 147 8.26 1.83 -6.11
C ARG A 147 8.71 2.55 -7.39
N GLU A 148 9.75 2.06 -8.04
CA GLU A 148 10.30 2.68 -9.25
C GLU A 148 9.34 2.57 -10.43
N ASP A 149 8.76 1.39 -10.63
CA ASP A 149 7.73 1.18 -11.66
C ASP A 149 6.50 2.07 -11.42
N ILE A 150 6.06 2.21 -10.15
CA ILE A 150 4.92 3.09 -9.81
C ILE A 150 5.27 4.55 -10.13
N ARG A 151 6.47 5.00 -9.80
CA ARG A 151 6.95 6.35 -10.17
C ARG A 151 6.91 6.54 -11.68
N GLU A 152 7.40 5.57 -12.46
CA GLU A 152 7.40 5.66 -13.93
C GLU A 152 5.99 5.68 -14.53
N LEU A 153 5.04 4.97 -13.93
CA LEU A 153 3.65 5.00 -14.36
C LEU A 153 2.94 6.31 -14.01
N LEU A 154 3.29 6.90 -12.85
CA LEU A 154 2.57 8.06 -12.33
C LEU A 154 3.22 9.39 -12.69
N CYS A 155 4.51 9.43 -13.01
CA CYS A 155 5.27 10.66 -13.17
C CYS A 155 5.90 10.78 -14.57
N ASP A 156 5.67 11.92 -15.21
CA ASP A 156 6.28 12.28 -16.48
C ASP A 156 7.48 13.22 -16.25
N GLU A 157 8.51 13.10 -17.10
CA GLU A 157 9.61 14.06 -17.14
C GLU A 157 9.21 15.28 -17.97
N VAL A 158 9.27 16.48 -17.37
CA VAL A 158 8.90 17.73 -18.04
C VAL A 158 9.99 18.78 -17.91
N TYR A 159 10.19 19.52 -19.00
CA TYR A 159 11.04 20.70 -19.03
C TYR A 159 10.38 21.84 -18.24
N TYR A 160 11.19 22.46 -17.39
CA TYR A 160 10.91 23.70 -16.66
C TYR A 160 11.58 24.90 -17.35
#